data_AF-A0A0B2UNT9-F1
#
_entry.id   AF-A0A0B2UNT9-F1
#
_cell.length_a   1.000
_cell.length_b   1.000
_cell.length_c   1.000
_cell.angle_alpha   90.00
_cell.angle_beta   90.00
_cell.angle_gamma   90.00
#
_symmetry.space_group_name_H-M   'P 1'
#
loop_
_entity.id
_entity.type
_entity.pdbx_description
1 polymer ?
#
loop_
_entity_poly.entity_id
_entity_poly.type
_entity_poly.pdbx_seq_one_letter_code
_entity_poly.pdbx_strand_id
1 'polypeptide(L)'
;MKKVSTSTHCVVPDPPKAQNRDSLALPLPLQRICQAFIIACTAQQCLDNASDCQENAISCFVRPYSQVIQNRCQVTCNTCDCRDEAVGCATSIAFCHDAAVEPLVRDRCQKTCGFCAGCGFISRGIVPSVVSAAPSRRVRVVFNNVQVNCGNTLTTAQVASQPTVTWETPLLTNLTVHDSERPGFNTTAFTSQFNLGYPGCSMSTALIACLVALLLVISGMGQQCMDSASDCAANAGSCFTRPFSQVLQNRCQRTCNTCDCQDNANDCAALISICQNPTFEPTVRDRCQKTCGFCAGCGFISSGIVPLVLPTAPSRRISVVFNNVQVNCGNTLTTAQVASQPTVTWETQPNAMYTLIMVDPDFPSRASPLPGQRLHWWVINIPGSTVSSGTTLAAFQPSTPAANTGLHRYVFLVYRQPAAINSPLLTNLTVQDSERPGFVTTAFVSQFNLGFPYAGNFYQSQS
;
A
#
# COMPACT_ATOMS: atom_id res chain seq x y z
N MET A 1 -67.05 -14.10 -0.79
CA MET A 1 -66.44 -14.05 -2.14
C MET A 1 -66.16 -12.59 -2.49
N LYS A 2 -64.95 -12.28 -3.01
CA LYS A 2 -64.54 -11.18 -3.92
C LYS A 2 -65.24 -9.80 -3.83
N LYS A 3 -64.62 -8.63 -4.04
CA LYS A 3 -63.26 -8.10 -4.17
C LYS A 3 -63.49 -6.59 -4.50
N VAL A 4 -62.52 -5.74 -4.16
CA VAL A 4 -62.23 -4.39 -4.72
C VAL A 4 -63.17 -3.24 -4.30
N SER A 5 -62.63 -2.34 -3.49
CA SER A 5 -63.09 -0.95 -3.34
C SER A 5 -62.07 0.00 -3.96
N THR A 6 -62.63 1.04 -4.55
CA THR A 6 -62.09 2.16 -5.32
C THR A 6 -61.22 3.14 -4.54
N SER A 7 -60.62 4.04 -5.29
CA SER A 7 -59.54 4.97 -4.99
C SER A 7 -59.83 6.13 -4.02
N THR A 8 -58.71 6.74 -3.61
CA THR A 8 -58.44 8.15 -3.29
C THR A 8 -58.47 8.59 -1.82
N HIS A 9 -57.42 9.36 -1.48
CA HIS A 9 -57.18 10.20 -0.30
C HIS A 9 -56.42 9.58 0.89
N CYS A 10 -55.09 9.69 0.85
CA CYS A 10 -54.27 9.71 2.06
C CYS A 10 -54.34 11.13 2.67
N VAL A 11 -55.01 11.23 3.81
CA VAL A 11 -55.03 12.40 4.69
C VAL A 11 -53.69 12.49 5.41
N VAL A 12 -53.04 13.66 5.34
CA VAL A 12 -51.86 14.01 6.13
C VAL A 12 -52.34 14.47 7.52
N PRO A 13 -51.83 13.94 8.64
CA PRO A 13 -52.06 14.56 9.96
C PRO A 13 -51.22 15.84 10.10
N ASP A 14 -51.85 16.92 10.56
CA ASP A 14 -51.20 18.21 10.82
C ASP A 14 -50.07 18.10 11.88
N PRO A 15 -48.96 18.84 11.71
CA PRO A 15 -47.91 18.96 12.72
C PRO A 15 -48.30 19.94 13.84
N PRO A 16 -47.83 19.75 15.09
CA PRO A 16 -48.07 20.70 16.17
C PRO A 16 -47.35 22.04 15.91
N LYS A 17 -48.09 23.13 16.06
CA LYS A 17 -47.63 24.52 15.92
C LYS A 17 -46.84 25.02 17.14
N ALA A 18 -45.89 25.91 16.83
CA ALA A 18 -45.34 27.06 17.59
C ALA A 18 -43.81 26.96 17.80
N GLN A 19 -42.97 27.99 17.56
CA GLN A 19 -43.16 29.41 17.23
C GLN A 19 -41.78 30.03 16.86
N ASN A 20 -41.77 30.99 15.93
CA ASN A 20 -40.74 32.05 15.69
C ASN A 20 -39.34 31.60 15.20
N ARG A 21 -38.64 32.21 14.23
CA ARG A 21 -38.79 33.46 13.47
C ARG A 21 -37.82 33.41 12.25
N ASP A 22 -38.20 34.17 11.22
CA ASP A 22 -37.37 34.80 10.17
C ASP A 22 -36.78 33.94 9.04
N SER A 23 -37.51 33.99 7.91
CA SER A 23 -37.12 33.57 6.57
C SER A 23 -36.07 34.52 5.96
N LEU A 24 -34.97 33.96 5.46
CA LEU A 24 -34.17 34.53 4.37
C LEU A 24 -34.16 33.51 3.23
N ALA A 25 -34.95 33.78 2.19
CA ALA A 25 -34.97 33.00 0.96
C ALA A 25 -33.70 33.28 0.15
N LEU A 26 -32.93 32.25 -0.21
CA LEU A 26 -31.83 32.34 -1.17
C LEU A 26 -32.35 32.28 -2.62
N PRO A 27 -31.73 32.99 -3.59
CA PRO A 27 -32.27 33.17 -4.93
C PRO A 27 -32.19 31.90 -5.81
N LEU A 28 -33.03 31.89 -6.84
CA LEU A 28 -33.27 30.81 -7.83
C LEU A 28 -32.07 30.22 -8.63
N PRO A 29 -30.81 30.73 -8.62
CA PRO A 29 -29.71 30.04 -9.29
C PRO A 29 -29.15 28.82 -8.52
N LEU A 30 -29.40 28.70 -7.21
CA LEU A 30 -28.88 27.60 -6.37
C LEU A 30 -29.71 26.31 -6.45
N GLN A 31 -30.94 26.36 -6.97
CA GLN A 31 -31.77 25.15 -7.14
C GLN A 31 -31.34 24.30 -8.35
N ARG A 32 -30.57 24.84 -9.31
CA ARG A 32 -30.10 24.07 -10.48
C ARG A 32 -28.79 23.32 -10.26
N ILE A 33 -28.03 23.64 -9.21
CA ILE A 33 -26.80 22.92 -8.85
C ILE A 33 -27.12 21.59 -8.14
N CYS A 34 -28.26 21.49 -7.44
CA CYS A 34 -28.71 20.24 -6.82
C CYS A 34 -29.29 19.20 -7.81
N GLN A 35 -29.65 19.58 -9.04
CA GLN A 35 -30.15 18.62 -10.04
C GLN A 35 -29.05 18.09 -10.99
N ALA A 36 -27.91 18.77 -11.10
CA ALA A 36 -26.81 18.35 -11.97
C ALA A 36 -25.84 17.34 -11.32
N PHE A 37 -25.93 17.11 -10.00
CA PHE A 37 -25.17 16.06 -9.29
C PHE A 37 -25.92 14.71 -9.21
N ILE A 38 -27.12 14.62 -9.78
CA ILE A 38 -27.94 13.40 -9.81
C ILE A 38 -27.90 12.76 -11.22
N ILE A 39 -26.78 12.80 -11.93
CA ILE A 39 -26.62 12.05 -13.19
C ILE A 39 -25.17 11.54 -13.31
N ALA A 40 -24.72 10.71 -12.36
CA ALA A 40 -23.54 9.86 -12.54
C ALA A 40 -23.44 8.67 -11.55
N CYS A 41 -24.52 8.33 -10.83
CA CYS A 41 -24.63 7.07 -10.12
C CYS A 41 -25.94 6.40 -10.54
N THR A 42 -25.93 5.61 -11.61
CA THR A 42 -26.81 4.43 -11.62
C THR A 42 -26.18 3.39 -10.70
N ALA A 43 -26.09 3.74 -9.41
CA ALA A 43 -26.07 2.72 -8.38
C ALA A 43 -27.42 2.01 -8.51
N GLN A 44 -27.41 0.70 -8.62
CA GLN A 44 -28.58 -0.11 -8.34
C GLN A 44 -29.18 0.44 -7.04
N GLN A 45 -30.43 0.89 -7.05
CA GLN A 45 -31.05 1.49 -5.86
C GLN A 45 -30.92 0.50 -4.71
N CYS A 46 -30.11 0.83 -3.69
CA CYS A 46 -29.97 -0.01 -2.52
C CYS A 46 -31.31 0.02 -1.78
N LEU A 47 -32.00 -1.11 -1.79
CA LEU A 47 -33.33 -1.28 -1.22
C LEU A 47 -33.40 -2.63 -0.53
N ASP A 48 -34.20 -2.70 0.52
CA ASP A 48 -34.62 -3.98 1.07
C ASP A 48 -35.65 -4.60 0.11
N ASN A 49 -35.33 -5.77 -0.44
CA ASN A 49 -36.15 -6.51 -1.40
C ASN A 49 -37.14 -7.47 -0.71
N ALA A 50 -37.21 -7.44 0.62
CA ALA A 50 -38.16 -8.24 1.39
C ALA A 50 -38.84 -7.39 2.48
N SER A 51 -40.12 -7.66 2.73
CA SER A 51 -40.93 -6.92 3.69
C SER A 51 -40.61 -7.27 5.15
N ASP A 52 -39.96 -8.41 5.37
CA ASP A 52 -39.61 -8.98 6.69
C ASP A 52 -38.20 -8.57 7.17
N CYS A 53 -37.56 -7.61 6.52
CA CYS A 53 -36.17 -7.24 6.82
C CYS A 53 -35.98 -6.69 8.24
N GLN A 54 -36.89 -5.85 8.71
CA GLN A 54 -36.83 -5.27 10.06
C GLN A 54 -36.98 -6.33 11.17
N GLU A 55 -37.85 -7.32 10.97
CA GLU A 55 -38.07 -8.42 11.92
C GLU A 55 -36.88 -9.40 11.95
N ASN A 56 -36.13 -9.48 10.85
CA ASN A 56 -34.98 -10.37 10.70
C ASN A 56 -33.62 -9.66 10.80
N ALA A 57 -33.58 -8.42 11.30
CA ALA A 57 -32.35 -7.63 11.37
C ALA A 57 -31.23 -8.32 12.18
N ILE A 58 -31.58 -9.07 13.23
CA ILE A 58 -30.61 -9.84 14.03
C ILE A 58 -29.96 -10.96 13.20
N SER A 59 -30.72 -11.56 12.27
CA SER A 59 -30.25 -12.64 11.40
C SER A 59 -29.22 -12.18 10.37
N CYS A 60 -29.04 -10.85 10.17
CA CYS A 60 -27.96 -10.29 9.35
C CYS A 60 -26.56 -10.78 9.76
N PHE A 61 -26.37 -11.19 11.03
CA PHE A 61 -25.07 -11.54 11.59
C PHE A 61 -25.01 -12.96 12.16
N VAL A 62 -26.07 -13.77 11.96
CA VAL A 62 -26.18 -15.12 12.51
C VAL A 62 -26.12 -16.16 11.38
N ARG A 63 -25.10 -17.03 11.40
CA ARG A 63 -25.01 -18.17 10.48
C ARG A 63 -26.02 -19.25 10.85
N PRO A 64 -26.61 -19.97 9.88
CA PRO A 64 -26.34 -19.92 8.43
C PRO A 64 -27.16 -18.87 7.65
N TYR A 65 -28.07 -18.16 8.31
CA TYR A 65 -29.08 -17.31 7.66
C TYR A 65 -28.54 -15.96 7.13
N SER A 66 -27.40 -15.51 7.65
CA SER A 66 -26.80 -14.21 7.33
C SER A 66 -26.67 -13.93 5.83
N GLN A 67 -26.25 -14.93 5.03
CA GLN A 67 -26.04 -14.73 3.58
C GLN A 67 -27.36 -14.44 2.84
N VAL A 68 -28.44 -15.12 3.22
CA VAL A 68 -29.76 -14.98 2.59
C VAL A 68 -30.38 -13.64 2.98
N ILE A 69 -30.26 -13.26 4.25
CA ILE A 69 -30.83 -12.02 4.77
C ILE A 69 -30.05 -10.80 4.25
N GLN A 70 -28.72 -10.81 4.23
CA GLN A 70 -27.92 -9.72 3.66
C GLN A 70 -28.23 -9.46 2.18
N ASN A 71 -28.51 -10.52 1.39
CA ASN A 71 -28.87 -10.37 -0.02
C ASN A 71 -30.27 -9.78 -0.24
N ARG A 72 -31.21 -10.05 0.67
CA ARG A 72 -32.61 -9.59 0.59
C ARG A 72 -32.84 -8.25 1.32
N CYS A 73 -32.00 -7.92 2.30
CA CYS A 73 -32.17 -6.83 3.25
C CYS A 73 -30.93 -5.94 3.30
N GLN A 74 -30.59 -5.34 2.16
CA GLN A 74 -29.32 -4.64 1.98
C GLN A 74 -29.19 -3.37 2.83
N VAL A 75 -30.29 -2.63 3.00
CA VAL A 75 -30.35 -1.42 3.84
C VAL A 75 -30.38 -1.83 5.30
N THR A 76 -31.25 -2.78 5.67
CA THR A 76 -31.37 -3.24 7.06
C THR A 76 -30.07 -3.87 7.58
N CYS A 77 -29.33 -4.62 6.74
CA CYS A 77 -28.05 -5.22 7.12
C CYS A 77 -26.84 -4.30 6.86
N ASN A 78 -27.04 -3.06 6.42
CA ASN A 78 -25.98 -2.10 6.08
C ASN A 78 -24.92 -2.66 5.10
N THR A 79 -25.38 -3.25 3.99
CA THR A 79 -24.53 -3.89 2.97
C THR A 79 -24.61 -3.20 1.60
N CYS A 80 -25.15 -1.98 1.54
CA CYS A 80 -25.35 -1.22 0.30
C CYS A 80 -24.07 -1.03 -0.53
N ASP A 81 -22.94 -0.80 0.14
CA ASP A 81 -21.63 -0.65 -0.50
C ASP A 81 -20.83 -1.96 -0.53
N CYS A 82 -21.42 -3.07 -0.06
CA CYS A 82 -20.70 -4.34 0.02
C CYS A 82 -20.51 -4.95 -1.36
N ARG A 83 -19.27 -4.89 -1.82
CA ARG A 83 -18.80 -5.51 -3.06
C ARG A 83 -17.47 -6.17 -2.83
N ASP A 84 -17.19 -7.19 -3.62
CA ASP A 84 -15.81 -7.64 -3.78
C ASP A 84 -15.07 -6.59 -4.59
N GLU A 85 -13.95 -6.11 -4.08
CA GLU A 85 -13.09 -5.20 -4.81
C GLU A 85 -12.12 -5.93 -5.74
N ALA A 86 -11.79 -7.19 -5.41
CA ALA A 86 -10.95 -8.04 -6.25
C ALA A 86 -11.79 -8.92 -7.18
N VAL A 87 -11.25 -9.18 -8.36
CA VAL A 87 -11.82 -10.14 -9.32
C VAL A 87 -11.46 -11.57 -8.91
N GLY A 88 -12.38 -12.53 -9.11
CA GLY A 88 -12.14 -13.94 -8.78
C GLY A 88 -12.30 -14.31 -7.29
N CYS A 89 -12.98 -13.49 -6.48
CA CYS A 89 -13.21 -13.83 -5.07
C CYS A 89 -13.93 -15.18 -4.88
N ALA A 90 -14.82 -15.57 -5.79
CA ALA A 90 -15.51 -16.87 -5.75
C ALA A 90 -14.56 -18.09 -5.71
N THR A 91 -13.43 -18.04 -6.41
CA THR A 91 -12.42 -19.11 -6.40
C THR A 91 -11.51 -19.07 -5.17
N SER A 92 -11.62 -18.01 -4.36
CA SER A 92 -10.78 -17.74 -3.19
C SER A 92 -11.54 -17.91 -1.87
N ILE A 93 -12.74 -18.50 -1.89
CA ILE A 93 -13.62 -18.63 -0.71
C ILE A 93 -12.99 -19.45 0.43
N ALA A 94 -12.06 -20.36 0.12
CA ALA A 94 -11.35 -21.15 1.11
C ALA A 94 -10.47 -20.28 2.05
N PHE A 95 -10.06 -19.09 1.59
CA PHE A 95 -9.19 -18.19 2.35
C PHE A 95 -9.96 -17.25 3.30
N CYS A 96 -11.30 -17.26 3.29
CA CYS A 96 -12.12 -16.37 4.12
C CYS A 96 -11.94 -16.59 5.64
N HIS A 97 -11.40 -17.72 6.07
CA HIS A 97 -11.22 -18.05 7.49
C HIS A 97 -9.79 -18.44 7.84
N ASP A 98 -8.85 -18.20 6.92
CA ASP A 98 -7.43 -18.42 7.17
C ASP A 98 -6.87 -17.18 7.88
N ALA A 99 -6.46 -17.36 9.13
CA ALA A 99 -5.98 -16.29 10.00
C ALA A 99 -4.78 -15.51 9.42
N ALA A 100 -3.99 -16.10 8.52
CA ALA A 100 -2.86 -15.44 7.87
C ALA A 100 -3.30 -14.40 6.84
N VAL A 101 -4.40 -14.66 6.14
CA VAL A 101 -4.86 -13.86 4.99
C VAL A 101 -6.18 -13.15 5.26
N GLU A 102 -6.87 -13.47 6.36
CA GLU A 102 -8.16 -12.89 6.74
C GLU A 102 -8.19 -11.36 6.67
N PRO A 103 -7.18 -10.59 7.15
CA PRO A 103 -7.21 -9.13 7.01
C PRO A 103 -7.25 -8.66 5.56
N LEU A 104 -6.57 -9.38 4.67
CA LEU A 104 -6.51 -9.07 3.24
C LEU A 104 -7.81 -9.48 2.52
N VAL A 105 -8.30 -10.68 2.82
CA VAL A 105 -9.55 -11.19 2.24
C VAL A 105 -10.74 -10.35 2.71
N ARG A 106 -10.69 -9.89 3.97
CA ARG A 106 -11.66 -8.96 4.56
C ARG A 106 -11.68 -7.62 3.86
N ASP A 107 -10.55 -7.13 3.34
CA ASP A 107 -10.53 -5.87 2.61
C ASP A 107 -11.03 -6.04 1.17
N ARG A 108 -10.60 -7.10 0.47
CA ARG A 108 -10.75 -7.23 -0.99
C ARG A 108 -11.90 -8.13 -1.46
N CYS A 109 -12.33 -9.08 -0.65
CA CYS A 109 -13.39 -10.06 -0.97
C CYS A 109 -14.52 -10.04 0.07
N GLN A 110 -14.93 -8.84 0.48
CA GLN A 110 -15.91 -8.59 1.53
C GLN A 110 -17.22 -9.33 1.32
N LYS A 111 -17.76 -9.30 0.10
CA LYS A 111 -19.06 -9.87 -0.24
C LYS A 111 -19.00 -11.39 -0.32
N THR A 112 -18.00 -11.93 -1.02
CA THR A 112 -17.83 -13.38 -1.15
C THR A 112 -17.59 -14.04 0.22
N CYS A 113 -16.85 -13.40 1.11
CA CYS A 113 -16.52 -13.94 2.42
C CYS A 113 -17.51 -13.61 3.54
N GLY A 114 -18.56 -12.83 3.24
CA GLY A 114 -19.57 -12.44 4.22
C GLY A 114 -19.05 -11.46 5.29
N PHE A 115 -18.04 -10.65 4.96
CA PHE A 115 -17.45 -9.64 5.83
C PHE A 115 -18.14 -8.27 5.74
N CYS A 116 -19.28 -8.18 5.07
CA CYS A 116 -20.03 -6.93 4.87
C CYS A 116 -20.44 -6.21 6.17
N ALA A 117 -20.33 -6.85 7.34
CA ALA A 117 -20.61 -6.25 8.63
C ALA A 117 -19.50 -5.23 9.00
N GLY A 118 -19.79 -3.94 8.83
CA GLY A 118 -18.88 -2.85 9.22
C GLY A 118 -18.63 -1.78 8.16
N CYS A 119 -19.26 -1.85 6.98
CA CYS A 119 -19.23 -0.76 5.99
C CYS A 119 -20.15 0.40 6.42
N GLY A 120 -19.87 0.95 7.60
CA GLY A 120 -20.42 2.20 8.10
C GLY A 120 -19.23 3.01 8.58
N PHE A 121 -19.02 4.16 7.93
CA PHE A 121 -17.95 5.10 8.22
C PHE A 121 -17.69 5.31 9.72
N ILE A 122 -16.44 5.62 10.02
CA ILE A 122 -15.94 6.28 11.23
C ILE A 122 -16.81 7.51 11.53
N SER A 123 -17.93 7.36 12.25
CA SER A 123 -18.49 8.36 13.16
C SER A 123 -19.69 7.80 13.91
N ARG A 124 -19.69 8.00 15.24
CA ARG A 124 -20.79 7.83 16.19
C ARG A 124 -21.17 6.38 16.55
N GLY A 125 -20.49 5.90 17.60
CA GLY A 125 -21.09 5.41 18.85
C GLY A 125 -22.21 4.36 18.78
N ILE A 126 -21.98 3.28 19.54
CA ILE A 126 -22.89 2.20 19.97
C ILE A 126 -22.73 0.92 19.16
N VAL A 127 -21.99 -0.04 19.75
CA VAL A 127 -22.04 -1.46 19.42
C VAL A 127 -22.83 -2.16 20.53
N PRO A 128 -23.85 -2.98 20.25
CA PRO A 128 -24.32 -3.95 21.23
C PRO A 128 -23.32 -5.11 21.25
N SER A 129 -22.80 -5.38 22.45
CA SER A 129 -21.98 -6.54 22.77
C SER A 129 -22.62 -7.85 22.30
N VAL A 130 -21.74 -8.84 22.07
CA VAL A 130 -21.99 -10.28 21.86
C VAL A 130 -21.90 -10.73 20.40
N VAL A 131 -20.67 -10.98 19.90
CA VAL A 131 -20.20 -12.32 19.44
C VAL A 131 -18.66 -12.30 19.49
N SER A 132 -18.09 -13.39 20.00
CA SER A 132 -16.68 -13.65 20.28
C SER A 132 -15.69 -13.32 19.16
N ALA A 133 -14.77 -12.38 19.43
CA ALA A 133 -13.52 -12.22 18.70
C ALA A 133 -12.35 -12.85 19.49
N ALA A 134 -11.47 -13.55 18.76
CA ALA A 134 -10.22 -14.15 19.24
C ALA A 134 -9.29 -13.09 19.90
N PRO A 135 -8.30 -13.50 20.72
CA PRO A 135 -7.75 -12.67 21.78
C PRO A 135 -6.88 -11.54 21.23
N SER A 136 -7.45 -10.34 21.17
CA SER A 136 -6.67 -9.11 21.06
C SER A 136 -6.07 -8.80 22.42
N ARG A 137 -4.75 -8.55 22.47
CA ARG A 137 -4.03 -8.11 23.68
C ARG A 137 -4.76 -6.91 24.29
N ARG A 138 -5.34 -7.03 25.48
CA ARG A 138 -6.05 -5.93 26.15
C ARG A 138 -5.08 -5.12 27.00
N VAL A 139 -5.11 -3.80 26.82
CA VAL A 139 -4.43 -2.83 27.68
C VAL A 139 -5.42 -2.37 28.73
N ARG A 140 -5.06 -2.49 30.01
CA ARG A 140 -5.88 -1.98 31.12
C ARG A 140 -5.29 -0.65 31.60
N VAL A 141 -6.05 0.43 31.43
CA VAL A 141 -5.71 1.77 31.92
C VAL A 141 -6.67 2.13 33.06
N VAL A 142 -6.11 2.45 34.23
CA VAL A 142 -6.87 2.72 35.46
C VAL A 142 -6.53 4.11 35.98
N PHE A 143 -7.56 4.91 36.28
CA PHE A 143 -7.43 6.19 36.98
C PHE A 143 -8.15 6.07 38.32
N ASN A 144 -7.42 6.29 39.43
CA ASN A 144 -7.95 6.23 40.79
C ASN A 144 -8.85 4.97 41.05
N ASN A 145 -8.33 3.78 40.73
CA ASN A 145 -9.00 2.48 40.81
C ASN A 145 -10.24 2.26 39.90
N VAL A 146 -10.48 3.15 38.94
CA VAL A 146 -11.54 2.99 37.92
C VAL A 146 -10.93 2.62 36.57
N GLN A 147 -11.32 1.46 36.02
CA GLN A 147 -10.93 1.06 34.66
C GLN A 147 -11.65 1.92 33.63
N VAL A 148 -10.89 2.52 32.72
CA VAL A 148 -11.45 3.36 31.65
C VAL A 148 -11.77 2.50 30.44
N ASN A 149 -13.05 2.43 30.09
CA ASN A 149 -13.53 1.87 28.84
C ASN A 149 -13.98 3.00 27.90
N CYS A 150 -14.02 2.76 26.59
CA CYS A 150 -14.51 3.75 25.63
C CYS A 150 -15.96 4.16 25.97
N GLY A 151 -16.18 5.45 26.20
CA GLY A 151 -17.49 6.02 26.56
C GLY A 151 -17.67 6.43 28.02
N ASN A 152 -16.67 6.21 28.89
CA ASN A 152 -16.73 6.68 30.27
C ASN A 152 -16.48 8.20 30.38
N THR A 153 -17.37 8.92 31.09
CA THR A 153 -17.15 10.32 31.48
C THR A 153 -16.48 10.35 32.86
N LEU A 154 -15.23 10.80 32.94
CA LEU A 154 -14.50 10.95 34.20
C LEU A 154 -14.76 12.35 34.81
N THR A 155 -14.86 12.41 36.13
CA THR A 155 -14.95 13.69 36.84
C THR A 155 -13.59 14.37 36.89
N THR A 156 -13.57 15.69 37.06
CA THR A 156 -12.34 16.50 37.15
C THR A 156 -11.39 16.02 38.25
N ALA A 157 -11.92 15.39 39.31
CA ALA A 157 -11.12 14.81 40.39
C ALA A 157 -10.43 13.48 40.00
N GLN A 158 -10.97 12.73 39.03
CA GLN A 158 -10.42 11.44 38.58
C GLN A 158 -9.22 11.61 37.64
N VAL A 159 -9.18 12.70 36.86
CA VAL A 159 -8.10 13.00 35.89
C VAL A 159 -6.91 13.71 36.57
N ALA A 160 -7.05 14.13 37.83
CA ALA A 160 -5.98 14.75 38.60
C ALA A 160 -4.90 13.74 39.09
N SER A 161 -5.13 12.43 38.93
CA SER A 161 -4.19 11.36 39.30
C SER A 161 -3.50 10.76 38.07
N GLN A 162 -2.21 10.39 38.18
CA GLN A 162 -1.49 9.72 37.09
C GLN A 162 -2.10 8.33 36.81
N PRO A 163 -2.26 7.94 35.53
CA PRO A 163 -2.82 6.63 35.18
C PRO A 163 -1.83 5.49 35.42
N THR A 164 -2.37 4.35 35.85
CA THR A 164 -1.64 3.07 35.89
C THR A 164 -2.02 2.23 34.68
N VAL A 165 -1.02 1.79 33.90
CA VAL A 165 -1.20 0.96 32.70
C VAL A 165 -0.62 -0.43 32.94
N THR A 166 -1.42 -1.48 32.75
CA THR A 166 -0.98 -2.88 32.89
C THR A 166 -1.31 -3.70 31.64
N TRP A 167 -0.42 -4.64 31.31
CA TRP A 167 -0.54 -5.56 30.18
C TRP A 167 -0.87 -6.97 30.70
N GLU A 168 -1.95 -7.59 30.21
CA GLU A 168 -2.29 -8.97 30.57
C GLU A 168 -1.47 -9.96 29.70
N THR A 169 -0.73 -10.88 30.32
CA THR A 169 -0.09 -12.03 29.65
C THR A 169 -0.97 -13.26 29.82
N PRO A 170 -1.15 -14.11 28.78
CA PRO A 170 -1.94 -15.32 28.93
C PRO A 170 -1.14 -16.40 29.68
N LEU A 171 -1.74 -16.96 30.73
CA LEU A 171 -1.28 -18.17 31.39
C LEU A 171 -1.45 -19.35 30.42
N LEU A 172 -0.34 -19.96 29.99
CA LEU A 172 -0.33 -21.29 29.40
C LEU A 172 0.02 -22.31 30.49
N THR A 173 -0.95 -23.15 30.87
CA THR A 173 -0.75 -24.33 31.71
C THR A 173 -0.55 -25.58 30.84
N ASN A 174 0.49 -26.36 31.21
CA ASN A 174 0.73 -27.77 30.94
C ASN A 174 0.72 -28.31 29.49
N LEU A 175 1.93 -28.44 28.92
CA LEU A 175 2.30 -29.58 28.07
C LEU A 175 3.74 -30.00 28.43
N THR A 176 3.87 -31.12 29.14
CA THR A 176 5.12 -31.87 29.33
C THR A 176 5.35 -32.78 28.13
N VAL A 177 6.48 -32.65 27.43
CA VAL A 177 6.99 -33.68 26.51
C VAL A 177 8.50 -33.86 26.75
N HIS A 178 8.87 -35.13 26.79
CA HIS A 178 10.17 -35.73 27.11
C HIS A 178 11.31 -35.34 26.15
N ASP A 179 12.53 -35.30 26.72
CA ASP A 179 13.83 -35.15 26.08
C ASP A 179 14.13 -36.17 24.96
N SER A 180 14.78 -35.71 23.88
CA SER A 180 15.91 -36.40 23.23
C SER A 180 16.78 -35.43 22.42
N GLU A 181 17.96 -35.16 22.97
CA GLU A 181 19.28 -34.95 22.34
C GLU A 181 19.58 -33.74 21.41
N ARG A 182 20.62 -33.00 21.85
CA ARG A 182 21.32 -31.77 21.36
C ARG A 182 22.19 -31.98 20.10
N PRO A 183 22.93 -30.97 19.52
CA PRO A 183 23.16 -29.58 19.98
C PRO A 183 23.08 -28.46 18.91
N GLY A 184 22.83 -27.22 19.36
CA GLY A 184 23.37 -26.04 18.65
C GLY A 184 22.63 -24.74 18.89
N PHE A 185 23.19 -23.88 19.75
CA PHE A 185 22.90 -22.45 19.93
C PHE A 185 21.57 -22.04 20.57
N ASN A 186 21.63 -21.81 21.89
CA ASN A 186 20.60 -21.21 22.71
C ASN A 186 20.92 -19.71 22.92
N THR A 187 20.03 -18.82 22.49
CA THR A 187 20.04 -17.40 22.87
C THR A 187 18.90 -17.15 23.87
N THR A 188 19.22 -17.16 25.15
CA THR A 188 18.35 -16.58 26.18
C THR A 188 19.18 -15.75 27.17
N ALA A 189 18.64 -14.57 27.45
CA ALA A 189 18.84 -13.75 28.64
C ALA A 189 20.20 -13.03 28.80
N PHE A 190 20.23 -11.76 28.38
CA PHE A 190 21.03 -10.73 29.04
C PHE A 190 20.13 -9.56 29.41
N THR A 191 19.55 -9.62 30.60
CA THR A 191 19.16 -8.43 31.36
C THR A 191 19.74 -8.55 32.76
N SER A 192 20.49 -7.51 33.11
CA SER A 192 20.94 -7.10 34.45
C SER A 192 21.76 -8.08 35.29
N GLN A 193 23.08 -7.87 35.32
CA GLN A 193 23.85 -7.43 36.50
C GLN A 193 25.33 -7.76 36.27
N PHE A 194 26.10 -6.79 35.77
CA PHE A 194 27.55 -6.80 35.94
C PHE A 194 27.92 -5.72 36.96
N ASN A 195 28.01 -6.14 38.22
CA ASN A 195 28.93 -5.53 39.16
C ASN A 195 30.35 -5.92 38.70
N LEU A 196 31.11 -4.98 38.18
CA LEU A 196 32.55 -5.16 37.98
C LEU A 196 33.27 -4.36 39.07
N GLY A 197 33.45 -5.00 40.21
CA GLY A 197 34.56 -4.69 41.10
C GLY A 197 35.80 -5.40 40.58
N TYR A 198 36.61 -4.71 39.78
CA TYR A 198 38.05 -4.98 39.65
C TYR A 198 38.79 -3.67 39.35
N PRO A 199 39.87 -3.34 40.08
CA PRO A 199 40.64 -2.14 39.87
C PRO A 199 41.62 -2.35 38.70
N GLY A 200 41.65 -1.39 37.77
CA GLY A 200 42.69 -1.32 36.74
C GLY A 200 42.21 -1.68 35.33
N CYS A 201 41.48 -0.77 34.69
CA CYS A 201 41.43 -0.68 33.23
C CYS A 201 41.45 0.78 32.83
N SER A 202 42.52 1.18 32.12
CA SER A 202 42.70 2.49 31.51
C SER A 202 41.52 2.83 30.58
N MET A 203 41.05 4.08 30.66
CA MET A 203 39.95 4.69 29.88
C MET A 203 40.04 4.50 28.36
N SER A 204 41.16 4.00 27.82
CA SER A 204 41.36 3.76 26.39
C SER A 204 40.69 2.48 25.87
N THR A 205 40.61 1.40 26.66
CA THR A 205 40.09 0.11 26.14
C THR A 205 38.57 0.10 26.00
N ALA A 206 37.85 0.76 26.91
CA ALA A 206 36.41 0.91 26.83
C ALA A 206 35.98 1.79 25.65
N LEU A 207 36.71 2.87 25.36
CA LEU A 207 36.48 3.75 24.21
C LEU A 207 36.73 3.04 22.88
N ILE A 208 37.80 2.24 22.78
CA ILE A 208 38.09 1.42 21.60
C ILE A 208 37.01 0.35 21.41
N ALA A 209 36.58 -0.34 22.47
CA ALA A 209 35.49 -1.32 22.39
C ALA A 209 34.18 -0.67 21.94
N CYS A 210 33.87 0.54 22.41
CA CYS A 210 32.69 1.29 22.00
C CYS A 210 32.79 1.77 20.54
N LEU A 211 33.96 2.24 20.10
CA LEU A 211 34.22 2.63 18.70
C LEU A 211 34.19 1.42 17.75
N VAL A 212 34.71 0.27 18.16
CA VAL A 212 34.66 -0.98 17.38
C VAL A 212 33.23 -1.52 17.34
N ALA A 213 32.49 -1.48 18.45
CA ALA A 213 31.07 -1.83 18.46
C ALA A 213 30.24 -0.85 17.61
N LEU A 214 30.52 0.45 17.66
CA LEU A 214 29.89 1.45 16.80
C LEU A 214 30.25 1.18 15.33
N LEU A 215 31.51 0.92 14.99
CA LEU A 215 31.96 0.55 13.65
C LEU A 215 31.35 -0.77 13.15
N LEU A 216 31.17 -1.77 14.03
CA LEU A 216 30.51 -3.05 13.73
C LEU A 216 29.00 -2.90 13.56
N VAL A 217 28.35 -1.99 14.31
CA VAL A 217 26.94 -1.64 14.14
C VAL A 217 26.74 -0.80 12.86
N ILE A 218 27.66 0.11 12.52
CA ILE A 218 27.64 0.89 11.28
C ILE A 218 27.94 -0.02 10.06
N SER A 219 28.78 -1.05 10.20
CA SER A 219 29.06 -2.04 9.14
C SER A 219 28.06 -3.20 9.08
N GLY A 220 27.16 -3.31 10.07
CA GLY A 220 26.22 -4.41 10.25
C GLY A 220 24.80 -4.18 9.71
N MET A 221 24.49 -3.05 9.05
CA MET A 221 23.13 -2.74 8.58
C MET A 221 22.99 -2.64 7.05
N GLY A 222 23.75 -3.45 6.32
CA GLY A 222 23.40 -3.84 4.97
C GLY A 222 23.53 -5.34 4.90
N GLN A 223 22.40 -6.06 4.82
CA GLN A 223 22.44 -7.48 4.44
C GLN A 223 23.27 -7.55 3.16
N GLN A 224 24.49 -8.10 3.23
CA GLN A 224 25.38 -8.13 2.08
C GLN A 224 24.63 -8.88 0.98
N CYS A 225 24.20 -8.16 -0.06
CA CYS A 225 23.52 -8.78 -1.16
C CYS A 225 24.50 -9.77 -1.77
N MET A 226 24.17 -11.05 -1.69
CA MET A 226 24.97 -12.16 -2.19
C MET A 226 24.04 -13.26 -2.67
N ASP A 227 24.56 -14.09 -3.55
CA ASP A 227 23.92 -15.35 -3.89
C ASP A 227 24.22 -16.35 -2.78
N SER A 228 23.18 -16.86 -2.12
CA SER A 228 23.26 -17.90 -1.10
C SER A 228 23.18 -19.31 -1.68
N ALA A 229 22.84 -19.46 -2.96
CA ALA A 229 22.86 -20.72 -3.68
C ALA A 229 24.00 -20.76 -4.72
N SER A 230 24.55 -21.96 -4.95
CA SER A 230 25.66 -22.17 -5.89
C SER A 230 25.22 -22.31 -7.35
N ASP A 231 23.93 -22.58 -7.59
CA ASP A 231 23.35 -22.82 -8.91
C ASP A 231 22.71 -21.56 -9.53
N CYS A 232 22.94 -20.38 -8.93
CA CYS A 232 22.34 -19.13 -9.40
C CYS A 232 22.68 -18.80 -10.85
N ALA A 233 23.94 -18.98 -11.26
CA ALA A 233 24.36 -18.70 -12.64
C ALA A 233 23.63 -19.57 -13.68
N ALA A 234 23.42 -20.86 -13.37
CA ALA A 234 22.70 -21.77 -14.25
C ALA A 234 21.21 -21.43 -14.37
N ASN A 235 20.63 -20.79 -13.36
CA ASN A 235 19.20 -20.49 -13.25
C ASN A 235 18.87 -19.00 -13.47
N ALA A 236 19.82 -18.19 -13.94
CA ALA A 236 19.63 -16.75 -14.11
C ALA A 236 18.44 -16.39 -15.02
N GLY A 237 18.19 -17.21 -16.06
CA GLY A 237 17.04 -17.03 -16.96
C GLY A 237 15.67 -17.21 -16.31
N SER A 238 15.62 -17.86 -15.14
CA SER A 238 14.38 -18.14 -14.40
C SER A 238 14.12 -17.15 -13.25
N CYS A 239 15.00 -16.15 -13.06
CA CYS A 239 14.87 -15.14 -12.01
C CYS A 239 13.51 -14.42 -11.99
N PHE A 240 12.83 -14.33 -13.14
CA PHE A 240 11.54 -13.62 -13.28
C PHE A 240 10.43 -14.51 -13.82
N THR A 241 10.65 -15.83 -13.84
CA THR A 241 9.68 -16.82 -14.34
C THR A 241 9.06 -17.56 -13.16
N ARG A 242 7.72 -17.55 -13.06
CA ARG A 242 7.01 -18.31 -12.02
C ARG A 242 7.04 -19.82 -12.29
N PRO A 243 7.04 -20.66 -11.25
CA PRO A 243 7.11 -20.33 -9.83
C PRO A 243 8.55 -20.09 -9.31
N PHE A 244 9.57 -20.30 -10.17
CA PHE A 244 10.98 -20.27 -9.79
C PHE A 244 11.46 -18.92 -9.23
N SER A 245 10.90 -17.81 -9.71
CA SER A 245 11.26 -16.45 -9.25
C SER A 245 11.15 -16.28 -7.74
N GLN A 246 10.16 -16.92 -7.08
CA GLN A 246 10.00 -16.87 -5.63
C GLN A 246 11.19 -17.42 -4.86
N VAL A 247 11.78 -18.51 -5.35
CA VAL A 247 12.93 -19.16 -4.72
C VAL A 247 14.22 -18.48 -5.15
N LEU A 248 14.37 -18.22 -6.46
CA LEU A 248 15.58 -17.67 -7.04
C LEU A 248 15.83 -16.22 -6.59
N GLN A 249 14.83 -15.34 -6.56
CA GLN A 249 15.07 -13.95 -6.15
C GLN A 249 15.47 -13.81 -4.68
N ASN A 250 15.09 -14.78 -3.83
CA ASN A 250 15.48 -14.81 -2.42
C ASN A 250 16.88 -15.39 -2.21
N ARG A 251 17.26 -16.42 -2.98
CA ARG A 251 18.55 -17.12 -2.85
C ARG A 251 19.65 -16.63 -3.78
N CYS A 252 19.31 -15.98 -4.88
CA CYS A 252 20.20 -15.52 -5.94
C CYS A 252 20.09 -14.01 -6.12
N GLN A 253 20.24 -13.26 -5.03
CA GLN A 253 19.95 -11.83 -5.01
C GLN A 253 20.87 -11.00 -5.92
N ARG A 254 22.15 -11.38 -6.06
CA ARG A 254 23.07 -10.73 -6.99
C ARG A 254 22.74 -11.12 -8.42
N THR A 255 22.63 -12.42 -8.69
CA THR A 255 22.36 -12.91 -10.04
C THR A 255 21.02 -12.37 -10.59
N CYS A 256 19.99 -12.28 -9.75
CA CYS A 256 18.69 -11.73 -10.12
C CYS A 256 18.61 -10.20 -9.96
N ASN A 257 19.67 -9.54 -9.48
CA ASN A 257 19.72 -8.09 -9.21
C ASN A 257 18.60 -7.58 -8.28
N THR A 258 18.19 -8.37 -7.28
CA THR A 258 17.07 -8.13 -6.36
C THR A 258 17.51 -7.66 -4.96
N CYS A 259 18.79 -7.30 -4.80
CA CYS A 259 19.41 -6.84 -3.55
C CYS A 259 18.59 -5.83 -2.74
N ASP A 260 17.88 -4.94 -3.43
CA ASP A 260 17.21 -3.76 -2.86
C ASP A 260 15.69 -3.95 -2.80
N CYS A 261 15.24 -5.13 -3.19
CA CYS A 261 13.86 -5.52 -3.09
C CYS A 261 13.54 -5.87 -1.64
N GLN A 262 12.43 -5.34 -1.16
CA GLN A 262 12.00 -5.52 0.21
C GLN A 262 10.50 -5.79 0.27
N ASP A 263 10.09 -6.45 1.33
CA ASP A 263 8.68 -6.48 1.71
C ASP A 263 8.34 -5.17 2.42
N ASN A 264 7.20 -4.58 2.07
CA ASN A 264 6.68 -3.38 2.70
C ASN A 264 5.77 -3.71 3.88
N ALA A 265 5.43 -4.99 4.08
CA ALA A 265 4.67 -5.49 5.20
C ALA A 265 5.47 -6.52 6.01
N ASN A 266 5.14 -6.65 7.29
CA ASN A 266 5.83 -7.53 8.23
C ASN A 266 5.19 -8.92 8.33
N ASP A 267 4.04 -9.14 7.70
CA ASP A 267 3.24 -10.37 7.71
C ASP A 267 3.47 -11.24 6.46
N CYS A 268 4.42 -10.90 5.60
CA CYS A 268 4.59 -11.51 4.28
C CYS A 268 4.88 -13.01 4.31
N ALA A 269 5.55 -13.52 5.34
CA ALA A 269 5.75 -14.96 5.52
C ALA A 269 4.42 -15.74 5.61
N ALA A 270 3.39 -15.13 6.21
CA ALA A 270 2.06 -15.72 6.31
C ALA A 270 1.28 -15.64 4.98
N LEU A 271 1.64 -14.69 4.10
CA LEU A 271 1.00 -14.47 2.81
C LEU A 271 1.64 -15.27 1.66
N ILE A 272 2.63 -16.12 1.94
CA ILE A 272 3.41 -16.83 0.92
C ILE A 272 2.55 -17.75 0.04
N SER A 273 1.50 -18.36 0.61
CA SER A 273 0.60 -19.31 -0.06
C SER A 273 -0.30 -18.65 -1.11
N ILE A 274 -0.59 -17.35 -0.96
CA ILE A 274 -1.44 -16.60 -1.87
C ILE A 274 -0.64 -15.80 -2.92
N CYS A 275 0.69 -15.90 -2.93
CA CYS A 275 1.53 -15.26 -3.96
C CYS A 275 1.17 -15.68 -5.39
N GLN A 276 0.62 -16.89 -5.57
CA GLN A 276 0.19 -17.41 -6.88
C GLN A 276 -1.30 -17.21 -7.15
N ASN A 277 -2.05 -16.65 -6.20
CA ASN A 277 -3.48 -16.44 -6.37
C ASN A 277 -3.72 -15.13 -7.16
N PRO A 278 -4.33 -15.19 -8.37
CA PRO A 278 -4.52 -14.00 -9.20
C PRO A 278 -5.43 -12.95 -8.57
N THR A 279 -6.34 -13.34 -7.68
CA THR A 279 -7.21 -12.42 -6.93
C THR A 279 -6.42 -11.53 -5.98
N PHE A 280 -5.40 -12.09 -5.31
CA PHE A 280 -4.62 -11.38 -4.30
C PHE A 280 -3.28 -10.88 -4.80
N GLU A 281 -2.82 -11.38 -5.95
CA GLU A 281 -1.56 -11.00 -6.60
C GLU A 281 -1.33 -9.48 -6.62
N PRO A 282 -2.30 -8.62 -6.99
CA PRO A 282 -2.12 -7.17 -6.94
C PRO A 282 -1.68 -6.67 -5.56
N THR A 283 -2.28 -7.20 -4.50
CA THR A 283 -2.02 -6.75 -3.13
C THR A 283 -0.73 -7.31 -2.56
N VAL A 284 -0.48 -8.61 -2.72
CA VAL A 284 0.79 -9.20 -2.26
C VAL A 284 1.98 -8.69 -3.05
N ARG A 285 1.76 -8.22 -4.29
CA ARG A 285 2.80 -7.54 -5.07
C ARG A 285 3.10 -6.12 -4.59
N ASP A 286 2.16 -5.46 -3.92
CA ASP A 286 2.43 -4.15 -3.35
C ASP A 286 3.04 -4.28 -1.93
N ARG A 287 2.70 -5.35 -1.19
CA ARG A 287 3.11 -5.57 0.20
C ARG A 287 4.32 -6.50 0.38
N CYS A 288 4.43 -7.56 -0.40
CA CYS A 288 5.27 -8.74 -0.15
C CYS A 288 6.12 -9.13 -1.36
N GLN A 289 6.75 -8.12 -1.97
CA GLN A 289 7.49 -8.26 -3.22
C GLN A 289 8.63 -9.26 -3.13
N LYS A 290 9.41 -9.19 -2.05
CA LYS A 290 10.57 -10.06 -1.84
C LYS A 290 10.10 -11.48 -1.54
N THR A 291 9.18 -11.63 -0.58
CA THR A 291 8.65 -12.95 -0.20
C THR A 291 7.97 -13.67 -1.37
N CYS A 292 7.26 -12.95 -2.22
CA CYS A 292 6.58 -13.55 -3.37
C CYS A 292 7.44 -13.65 -4.65
N GLY A 293 8.69 -13.16 -4.64
CA GLY A 293 9.56 -13.16 -5.83
C GLY A 293 9.03 -12.29 -6.97
N PHE A 294 8.57 -11.10 -6.62
CA PHE A 294 8.05 -10.11 -7.56
C PHE A 294 9.00 -8.99 -7.88
N CYS A 295 10.23 -9.03 -7.38
CA CYS A 295 11.20 -7.96 -7.55
C CYS A 295 11.48 -7.69 -9.03
N ALA A 296 11.65 -6.41 -9.38
CA ALA A 296 11.99 -6.01 -10.75
C ALA A 296 13.36 -6.53 -11.16
N GLY A 297 14.36 -6.53 -10.28
CA GLY A 297 15.68 -7.08 -10.59
C GLY A 297 16.49 -6.31 -11.63
N CYS A 298 16.42 -4.96 -11.64
CA CYS A 298 17.17 -4.12 -12.58
C CYS A 298 18.45 -3.48 -11.98
N GLY A 299 18.86 -3.85 -10.77
CA GLY A 299 20.13 -3.36 -10.20
C GLY A 299 20.15 -1.86 -9.91
N PHE A 300 19.05 -1.30 -9.41
CA PHE A 300 18.91 0.13 -9.10
C PHE A 300 19.92 0.63 -8.06
N ILE A 301 20.26 -0.13 -7.01
CA ILE A 301 21.39 0.21 -6.10
C ILE A 301 22.73 0.06 -6.78
N SER A 302 22.98 -1.07 -7.46
CA SER A 302 24.30 -1.31 -8.09
C SER A 302 24.65 -0.25 -9.13
N SER A 303 23.63 0.38 -9.71
CA SER A 303 23.76 1.48 -10.67
C SER A 303 23.74 2.86 -10.00
N GLY A 304 23.71 2.94 -8.67
CA GLY A 304 23.68 4.16 -7.88
C GLY A 304 22.42 5.01 -8.04
N ILE A 305 21.32 4.45 -8.55
CA ILE A 305 20.04 5.15 -8.72
C ILE A 305 19.30 5.19 -7.39
N VAL A 306 19.37 4.10 -6.62
CA VAL A 306 19.00 4.08 -5.21
C VAL A 306 20.30 4.28 -4.41
N PRO A 307 20.36 5.24 -3.46
CA PRO A 307 19.29 6.11 -2.98
C PRO A 307 19.16 7.46 -3.73
N LEU A 308 19.96 7.70 -4.77
CA LEU A 308 20.11 9.03 -5.41
C LEU A 308 18.79 9.64 -5.92
N VAL A 309 17.98 8.87 -6.64
CA VAL A 309 16.71 9.33 -7.24
C VAL A 309 15.52 8.96 -6.38
N LEU A 310 15.57 7.80 -5.73
CA LEU A 310 14.49 7.23 -4.94
C LEU A 310 15.03 6.33 -3.82
N PRO A 311 14.28 6.17 -2.71
CA PRO A 311 14.77 5.45 -1.53
C PRO A 311 14.76 3.92 -1.68
N THR A 312 13.91 3.38 -2.54
CA THR A 312 13.71 1.93 -2.74
C THR A 312 13.58 1.60 -4.21
N ALA A 313 13.97 0.39 -4.63
CA ALA A 313 13.88 -0.01 -6.03
C ALA A 313 12.41 -0.30 -6.45
N PRO A 314 12.05 -0.10 -7.73
CA PRO A 314 10.74 -0.46 -8.23
C PRO A 314 10.44 -1.95 -8.11
N SER A 315 9.17 -2.26 -7.87
CA SER A 315 8.71 -3.64 -7.76
C SER A 315 8.58 -4.34 -9.11
N ARG A 316 8.31 -3.62 -10.20
CA ARG A 316 8.08 -4.19 -11.53
C ARG A 316 9.03 -3.60 -12.56
N ARG A 317 9.32 -4.35 -13.62
CA ARG A 317 10.02 -3.79 -14.80
C ARG A 317 9.00 -3.14 -15.72
N ILE A 318 9.27 -1.91 -16.12
CA ILE A 318 8.55 -1.24 -17.20
C ILE A 318 9.19 -1.62 -18.54
N SER A 319 8.38 -1.90 -19.55
CA SER A 319 8.85 -2.13 -20.92
C SER A 319 8.93 -0.80 -21.64
N VAL A 320 10.13 -0.45 -22.09
CA VAL A 320 10.42 0.78 -22.83
C VAL A 320 11.10 0.39 -24.13
N VAL A 321 10.52 0.79 -25.26
CA VAL A 321 11.02 0.46 -26.60
C VAL A 321 11.13 1.74 -27.43
N PHE A 322 12.33 2.03 -27.91
CA PHE A 322 12.66 3.11 -28.82
C PHE A 322 12.91 2.54 -30.23
N ASN A 323 12.01 2.75 -31.19
CA ASN A 323 12.22 2.32 -32.59
C ASN A 323 12.79 0.89 -32.71
N ASN A 324 12.17 -0.08 -32.02
CA ASN A 324 12.58 -1.50 -31.90
C ASN A 324 13.81 -1.81 -31.01
N VAL A 325 14.39 -0.83 -30.35
CA VAL A 325 15.48 -1.00 -29.38
C VAL A 325 14.89 -1.00 -27.96
N GLN A 326 15.05 -2.10 -27.25
CA GLN A 326 14.53 -2.25 -25.90
C GLN A 326 15.51 -1.73 -24.84
N VAL A 327 14.97 -1.02 -23.86
CA VAL A 327 15.68 -0.66 -22.64
C VAL A 327 15.73 -1.86 -21.71
N ASN A 328 16.93 -2.22 -21.26
CA ASN A 328 17.17 -3.40 -20.44
C ASN A 328 18.18 -3.07 -19.32
N CYS A 329 17.65 -2.58 -18.18
CA CYS A 329 18.34 -2.44 -16.90
C CYS A 329 19.77 -1.85 -17.00
N GLY A 330 19.94 -0.74 -17.70
CA GLY A 330 21.19 0.01 -17.77
C GLY A 330 22.04 -0.20 -19.02
N ASN A 331 21.54 -0.92 -20.02
CA ASN A 331 22.19 -1.01 -21.32
C ASN A 331 22.47 0.37 -21.92
N THR A 332 23.58 0.47 -22.67
CA THR A 332 23.95 1.71 -23.34
C THR A 332 23.21 1.85 -24.66
N LEU A 333 22.50 2.96 -24.84
CA LEU A 333 21.85 3.35 -26.09
C LEU A 333 22.51 4.63 -26.62
N THR A 334 22.55 4.77 -27.95
CA THR A 334 23.05 5.98 -28.62
C THR A 334 21.98 7.07 -28.63
N THR A 335 22.39 8.33 -28.67
CA THR A 335 21.48 9.49 -28.78
C THR A 335 20.55 9.39 -30.00
N ALA A 336 21.03 8.81 -31.10
CA ALA A 336 20.22 8.55 -32.30
C ALA A 336 19.10 7.52 -32.05
N GLN A 337 19.37 6.45 -31.30
CA GLN A 337 18.37 5.44 -30.97
C GLN A 337 17.25 6.02 -30.09
N VAL A 338 17.59 6.94 -29.18
CA VAL A 338 16.66 7.54 -28.21
C VAL A 338 16.19 8.93 -28.59
N ALA A 339 16.26 9.26 -29.89
CA ALA A 339 15.88 10.57 -30.44
C ALA A 339 14.35 10.80 -30.47
N SER A 340 13.54 9.74 -30.48
CA SER A 340 12.08 9.80 -30.54
C SER A 340 11.45 9.29 -29.26
N GLN A 341 10.24 9.76 -28.93
CA GLN A 341 9.51 9.29 -27.76
C GLN A 341 9.30 7.76 -27.82
N PRO A 342 9.61 7.01 -26.73
CA PRO A 342 9.46 5.57 -26.72
C PRO A 342 8.01 5.13 -26.54
N THR A 343 7.73 3.88 -26.91
CA THR A 343 6.54 3.17 -26.43
C THR A 343 6.83 2.62 -25.04
N VAL A 344 5.94 2.91 -24.09
CA VAL A 344 6.09 2.53 -22.69
C VAL A 344 4.87 1.75 -22.23
N THR A 345 5.08 0.58 -21.64
CA THR A 345 4.01 -0.28 -21.11
C THR A 345 4.42 -0.93 -19.79
N TRP A 346 3.45 -1.22 -18.94
CA TRP A 346 3.63 -1.92 -17.66
C TRP A 346 2.38 -2.75 -17.35
N GLU A 347 2.52 -3.69 -16.41
CA GLU A 347 1.39 -4.43 -15.86
C GLU A 347 0.47 -3.49 -15.06
N THR A 348 -0.83 -3.50 -15.32
CA THR A 348 -1.78 -2.56 -14.71
C THR A 348 -2.78 -3.26 -13.80
N GLN A 349 -3.24 -2.56 -12.76
CA GLN A 349 -4.40 -2.97 -11.97
C GLN A 349 -5.69 -2.40 -12.59
N PRO A 350 -6.82 -3.13 -12.50
CA PRO A 350 -8.12 -2.63 -12.98
C PRO A 350 -8.47 -1.27 -12.37
N ASN A 351 -8.94 -0.34 -13.21
CA ASN A 351 -9.37 1.00 -12.81
C ASN A 351 -8.31 1.86 -12.08
N ALA A 352 -7.03 1.48 -12.16
CA ALA A 352 -5.95 2.25 -11.55
C ALA A 352 -5.44 3.37 -12.47
N MET A 353 -5.03 4.47 -11.85
CA MET A 353 -4.31 5.54 -12.51
C MET A 353 -2.84 5.53 -12.12
N TYR A 354 -2.00 6.04 -13.02
CA TYR A 354 -0.56 6.02 -12.88
C TYR A 354 0.08 7.35 -13.24
N THR A 355 1.25 7.59 -12.68
CA THR A 355 2.16 8.67 -13.06
C THR A 355 3.42 8.06 -13.66
N LEU A 356 3.86 8.57 -14.81
CA LEU A 356 5.14 8.27 -15.45
C LEU A 356 6.09 9.47 -15.26
N ILE A 357 7.32 9.19 -14.83
CA ILE A 357 8.40 10.15 -14.69
C ILE A 357 9.66 9.59 -15.36
N MET A 358 10.31 10.39 -16.19
CA MET A 358 11.64 10.13 -16.74
C MET A 358 12.60 11.21 -16.30
N VAL A 359 13.71 10.83 -15.66
CA VAL A 359 14.71 11.77 -15.13
C VAL A 359 16.14 11.36 -15.49
N ASP A 360 17.01 12.36 -15.58
CA ASP A 360 18.46 12.23 -15.65
C ASP A 360 19.08 12.77 -14.35
N PRO A 361 19.60 11.91 -13.45
CA PRO A 361 20.25 12.33 -12.23
C PRO A 361 21.72 12.71 -12.43
N ASP A 362 22.26 12.52 -13.64
CA ASP A 362 23.65 12.80 -13.97
C ASP A 362 23.80 14.18 -14.62
N PHE A 363 22.75 15.00 -14.75
CA PHE A 363 22.84 16.30 -15.40
C PHE A 363 23.54 17.38 -14.52
N PRO A 364 24.46 18.21 -15.06
CA PRO A 364 24.95 18.25 -16.44
C PRO A 364 26.06 17.23 -16.75
N SER A 365 26.70 16.65 -15.74
CA SER A 365 27.65 15.54 -15.89
C SER A 365 27.62 14.59 -14.70
N ARG A 366 27.85 13.30 -14.92
CA ARG A 366 27.87 12.31 -13.82
C ARG A 366 28.91 12.64 -12.76
N ALA A 367 30.04 13.23 -13.16
CA ALA A 367 31.11 13.62 -12.25
C ALA A 367 30.76 14.85 -11.38
N SER A 368 29.90 15.73 -11.88
CA SER A 368 29.46 16.94 -11.18
C SER A 368 27.99 17.23 -11.52
N PRO A 369 27.05 16.47 -10.92
CA PRO A 369 25.62 16.67 -11.16
C PRO A 369 25.08 17.86 -10.34
N LEU A 370 23.99 18.46 -10.80
CA LEU A 370 23.24 19.44 -10.02
C LEU A 370 22.54 18.77 -8.83
N PRO A 371 22.23 19.54 -7.76
CA PRO A 371 21.24 19.10 -6.79
C PRO A 371 19.90 18.82 -7.47
N GLY A 372 19.39 17.60 -7.35
CA GLY A 372 18.16 17.15 -8.02
C GLY A 372 18.44 16.38 -9.31
N GLN A 373 17.47 16.37 -10.21
CA GLN A 373 17.52 15.68 -11.49
C GLN A 373 17.09 16.63 -12.61
N ARG A 374 17.44 16.31 -13.86
CA ARG A 374 16.83 16.92 -15.04
C ARG A 374 15.61 16.12 -15.46
N LEU A 375 14.46 16.77 -15.55
CA LEU A 375 13.21 16.15 -15.97
C LEU A 375 13.14 15.98 -17.48
N HIS A 376 12.98 14.75 -17.96
CA HIS A 376 12.85 14.43 -19.38
C HIS A 376 11.40 14.18 -19.82
N TRP A 377 10.57 13.58 -18.97
CA TRP A 377 9.17 13.31 -19.30
C TRP A 377 8.34 13.18 -18.02
N TRP A 378 7.13 13.73 -18.01
CA TRP A 378 6.24 13.68 -16.85
C TRP A 378 4.78 13.69 -17.26
N VAL A 379 4.09 12.60 -16.96
CA VAL A 379 2.68 12.40 -17.31
C VAL A 379 1.94 11.83 -16.10
N ILE A 380 0.87 12.48 -15.68
CA ILE A 380 0.01 12.06 -14.56
C ILE A 380 -1.33 11.54 -15.08
N ASN A 381 -2.14 10.95 -14.20
CA ASN A 381 -3.51 10.52 -14.47
C ASN A 381 -3.61 9.56 -15.68
N ILE A 382 -2.60 8.70 -15.87
CA ILE A 382 -2.57 7.72 -16.97
C ILE A 382 -3.54 6.58 -16.61
N PRO A 383 -4.62 6.35 -17.37
CA PRO A 383 -5.50 5.21 -17.14
C PRO A 383 -4.84 3.92 -17.65
N GLY A 384 -4.60 2.97 -16.75
CA GLY A 384 -3.83 1.76 -17.08
C GLY A 384 -2.42 2.10 -17.55
N SER A 385 -2.06 1.70 -18.77
CA SER A 385 -0.75 1.97 -19.38
C SER A 385 -0.83 2.82 -20.64
N THR A 386 -1.98 3.48 -20.89
CA THR A 386 -2.18 4.29 -22.10
C THR A 386 -1.66 5.70 -21.87
N VAL A 387 -0.34 5.88 -21.99
CA VAL A 387 0.35 7.15 -21.65
C VAL A 387 -0.26 8.37 -22.34
N SER A 388 -0.69 8.23 -23.60
CA SER A 388 -1.32 9.31 -24.37
C SER A 388 -2.66 9.79 -23.81
N SER A 389 -3.32 8.99 -22.97
CA SER A 389 -4.58 9.35 -22.30
C SER A 389 -4.37 10.04 -20.95
N GLY A 390 -3.12 10.21 -20.50
CA GLY A 390 -2.79 10.96 -19.30
C GLY A 390 -2.63 12.47 -19.56
N THR A 391 -2.45 13.23 -18.48
CA THR A 391 -2.13 14.66 -18.55
C THR A 391 -0.62 14.85 -18.57
N THR A 392 -0.09 15.34 -19.68
CA THR A 392 1.35 15.59 -19.83
C THR A 392 1.72 16.94 -19.22
N LEU A 393 2.55 16.92 -18.18
CA LEU A 393 3.05 18.12 -17.50
C LEU A 393 4.40 18.57 -18.07
N ALA A 394 5.24 17.61 -18.45
CA ALA A 394 6.48 17.87 -19.18
C ALA A 394 6.54 16.89 -20.35
N ALA A 395 6.50 17.39 -21.59
CA ALA A 395 6.62 16.55 -22.78
C ALA A 395 7.97 15.83 -22.83
N PHE A 396 8.02 14.70 -23.54
CA PHE A 396 9.24 13.91 -23.70
C PHE A 396 10.36 14.75 -24.34
N GLN A 397 11.54 14.67 -23.75
CA GLN A 397 12.77 15.20 -24.33
C GLN A 397 13.79 14.10 -24.56
N PRO A 398 14.40 14.05 -25.76
CA PRO A 398 15.47 13.11 -26.08
C PRO A 398 16.66 13.21 -25.13
N SER A 399 17.41 12.12 -25.01
CA SER A 399 18.71 12.15 -24.33
C SER A 399 19.75 12.81 -25.23
N THR A 400 20.17 14.00 -24.84
CA THR A 400 21.24 14.76 -25.51
C THR A 400 22.27 15.21 -24.48
N PRO A 401 22.98 14.28 -23.81
CA PRO A 401 24.06 14.64 -22.90
C PRO A 401 25.13 15.41 -23.69
N ALA A 402 25.83 16.35 -23.04
CA ALA A 402 26.86 17.12 -23.73
C ALA A 402 28.12 16.28 -23.95
N ALA A 403 28.97 16.71 -24.90
CA ALA A 403 30.26 16.05 -25.13
C ALA A 403 31.12 16.07 -23.85
N ASN A 404 31.83 14.96 -23.59
CA ASN A 404 32.74 14.80 -22.46
C ASN A 404 32.10 14.85 -21.06
N THR A 405 30.78 14.69 -20.91
CA THR A 405 30.11 14.61 -19.60
C THR A 405 29.96 13.17 -19.06
N GLY A 406 30.38 12.19 -19.85
CA GLY A 406 30.32 10.76 -19.55
C GLY A 406 28.96 10.14 -19.86
N LEU A 407 28.73 8.93 -19.35
CA LEU A 407 27.44 8.25 -19.45
C LEU A 407 26.44 8.86 -18.45
N HIS A 408 25.27 9.22 -18.94
CA HIS A 408 24.12 9.64 -18.14
C HIS A 408 23.11 8.51 -18.00
N ARG A 409 22.53 8.34 -16.82
CA ARG A 409 21.41 7.41 -16.53
C ARG A 409 20.09 8.07 -16.88
N TYR A 410 19.28 7.42 -17.69
CA TYR A 410 17.92 7.87 -17.98
C TYR A 410 16.92 6.92 -17.35
N VAL A 411 16.31 7.35 -16.24
CA VAL A 411 15.52 6.51 -15.35
C VAL A 411 14.03 6.72 -15.59
N PHE A 412 13.31 5.66 -15.94
CA PHE A 412 11.86 5.63 -16.00
C PHE A 412 11.29 5.08 -14.70
N LEU A 413 10.34 5.81 -14.14
CA LEU A 413 9.62 5.46 -12.93
C LEU A 413 8.13 5.59 -13.16
N VAL A 414 7.38 4.57 -12.76
CA VAL A 414 5.92 4.58 -12.71
C VAL A 414 5.49 4.46 -11.27
N TYR A 415 4.53 5.29 -10.89
CA TYR A 415 3.86 5.23 -9.60
C TYR A 415 2.37 5.01 -9.81
N ARG A 416 1.76 4.16 -8.97
CA ARG A 416 0.31 4.04 -8.92
C ARG A 416 -0.22 5.22 -8.10
N GLN A 417 -1.26 5.89 -8.60
CA GLN A 417 -1.90 6.96 -7.87
C GLN A 417 -2.99 6.40 -6.95
N PRO A 418 -3.10 6.89 -5.70
CA PRO A 418 -4.21 6.52 -4.81
C PRO A 418 -5.55 7.06 -5.32
N ALA A 419 -5.53 8.18 -6.06
CA ALA A 419 -6.69 8.79 -6.71
C ALA A 419 -6.23 9.62 -7.92
N ALA A 420 -7.18 10.11 -8.72
CA ALA A 420 -6.87 11.11 -9.75
C ALA A 420 -6.24 12.37 -9.12
N ILE A 421 -5.13 12.83 -9.66
CA ILE A 421 -4.45 14.05 -9.24
C ILE A 421 -5.18 15.22 -9.91
N ASN A 422 -6.07 15.86 -9.14
CA ASN A 422 -6.84 17.02 -9.55
C ASN A 422 -6.34 18.25 -8.79
N SER A 423 -5.19 18.79 -9.21
CA SER A 423 -4.62 20.00 -8.62
C SER A 423 -4.75 21.17 -9.61
N PRO A 424 -5.37 22.30 -9.22
CA PRO A 424 -5.41 23.50 -10.06
C PRO A 424 -4.01 23.96 -10.48
N LEU A 425 -3.00 23.73 -9.64
CA LEU A 425 -1.60 24.08 -9.92
C LEU A 425 -1.00 23.25 -11.07
N LEU A 426 -1.51 22.04 -11.30
CA LEU A 426 -1.01 21.15 -12.35
C LEU A 426 -1.87 21.18 -13.62
N THR A 427 -3.13 21.63 -13.52
CA THR A 427 -4.11 21.56 -14.62
C THR A 427 -3.68 22.36 -15.86
N ASN A 428 -2.91 23.44 -15.66
CA ASN A 428 -2.36 24.28 -16.73
C ASN A 428 -0.83 24.29 -16.76
N LEU A 429 -0.16 23.41 -15.99
CA LEU A 429 1.29 23.39 -15.94
C LEU A 429 1.85 22.78 -17.22
N THR A 430 2.70 23.53 -17.91
CA THR A 430 3.56 23.01 -18.98
C THR A 430 4.99 23.40 -18.64
N VAL A 431 5.77 22.42 -18.19
CA VAL A 431 7.17 22.60 -17.79
C VAL A 431 8.01 22.99 -19.00
N GLN A 432 8.59 24.18 -18.95
CA GLN A 432 9.53 24.68 -19.95
C GLN A 432 10.92 24.10 -19.76
N ASP A 433 11.75 24.15 -20.80
CA ASP A 433 13.11 23.60 -20.78
C ASP A 433 13.99 24.14 -19.66
N SER A 434 13.86 25.44 -19.35
CA SER A 434 14.59 26.11 -18.28
C SER A 434 14.19 25.63 -16.88
N GLU A 435 13.03 25.00 -16.72
CA GLU A 435 12.47 24.55 -15.44
C GLU A 435 12.74 23.06 -15.16
N ARG A 436 13.30 22.33 -16.15
CA ARG A 436 13.58 20.89 -16.04
C ARG A 436 14.73 20.54 -15.09
N PRO A 437 15.83 21.32 -15.00
CA PRO A 437 16.89 21.04 -14.01
C PRO A 437 16.42 21.29 -12.58
N GLY A 438 16.93 20.48 -11.64
CA GLY A 438 16.61 20.63 -10.21
C GLY A 438 15.30 19.95 -9.78
N PHE A 439 14.68 19.16 -10.66
CA PHE A 439 13.50 18.37 -10.33
C PHE A 439 13.84 17.34 -9.24
N VAL A 440 13.00 17.21 -8.22
CA VAL A 440 13.19 16.24 -7.13
C VAL A 440 12.02 15.25 -7.14
N THR A 441 12.28 14.05 -7.67
CA THR A 441 11.27 12.99 -7.83
C THR A 441 10.55 12.67 -6.52
N THR A 442 11.31 12.51 -5.42
CA THR A 442 10.77 12.17 -4.10
C THR A 442 9.89 13.26 -3.49
N ALA A 443 10.13 14.53 -3.82
CA ALA A 443 9.29 15.64 -3.35
C ALA A 443 7.89 15.54 -3.96
N PHE A 444 7.79 15.32 -5.27
CA PHE A 444 6.50 15.13 -5.95
C PHE A 444 5.78 13.87 -5.44
N VAL A 445 6.49 12.75 -5.35
CA VAL A 445 5.94 11.47 -4.83
C VAL A 445 5.36 11.64 -3.42
N SER A 446 6.06 12.38 -2.55
CA SER A 446 5.60 12.64 -1.18
C SER A 446 4.40 13.59 -1.16
N GLN A 447 4.43 14.66 -1.96
CA GLN A 447 3.35 15.65 -2.03
C GLN A 447 2.00 15.02 -2.41
N PHE A 448 2.00 14.05 -3.32
CA PHE A 448 0.79 13.39 -3.82
C PHE A 448 0.56 11.99 -3.22
N ASN A 449 1.33 11.62 -2.20
CA ASN A 449 1.23 10.33 -1.51
C ASN A 449 1.22 9.14 -2.48
N LEU A 450 2.13 9.15 -3.45
CA LEU A 450 2.21 8.11 -4.49
C LEU A 450 2.85 6.82 -3.97
N GLY A 451 3.41 6.85 -2.75
CA GLY A 451 4.01 5.70 -2.11
C GLY A 451 5.27 5.21 -2.81
N PHE A 452 5.38 3.89 -2.97
CA PHE A 452 6.56 3.23 -3.51
C PHE A 452 6.55 3.21 -5.04
N PRO A 453 7.74 3.18 -5.69
CA PRO A 453 7.83 3.01 -7.14
C PRO A 453 7.17 1.70 -7.59
N TYR A 454 6.11 1.84 -8.39
CA TYR A 454 5.34 0.72 -8.89
C TYR A 454 6.12 -0.08 -9.93
N ALA A 455 6.69 0.59 -10.93
CA ALA A 455 7.55 -0.02 -11.94
C ALA A 455 8.69 0.91 -12.34
N GLY A 456 9.78 0.36 -12.88
CA GLY A 456 10.86 1.17 -13.41
C GLY A 456 11.89 0.38 -14.20
N ASN A 457 12.67 1.12 -14.99
CA ASN A 457 13.74 0.63 -15.86
C ASN A 457 14.62 1.84 -16.22
N PHE A 458 15.82 1.61 -16.75
CA PHE A 458 16.70 2.70 -17.16
C PHE A 458 17.67 2.24 -18.24
N TYR A 459 18.22 3.19 -18.98
CA TYR A 459 19.36 2.99 -19.88
C TYR A 459 20.44 4.02 -19.59
N GLN A 460 21.57 3.90 -20.29
CA GLN A 460 22.63 4.91 -20.28
C GLN A 460 22.89 5.47 -21.68
N SER A 461 23.25 6.74 -21.80
CA SER A 461 23.66 7.37 -23.07
C SER A 461 24.74 8.42 -22.84
N GLN A 462 25.56 8.66 -23.86
CA GLN A 462 26.57 9.72 -23.93
C GLN A 462 26.57 10.32 -25.35
N SER A 463 27.18 11.49 -25.52
CA SER A 463 27.32 12.16 -26.81
C SER A 463 28.30 11.46 -27.74
#